data_AF-A0A256HZB4-F1
#
_entry.id   AF-A0A256HZB4-F1
#
_cell.length_a   1.000
_cell.length_b   1.000
_cell.length_c   1.000
_cell.angle_alpha   90.00
_cell.angle_beta   90.00
_cell.angle_gamma   90.00
#
_symmetry.space_group_name_H-M   'P 1'
#
loop_
_entity.id
_entity.type
_entity.pdbx_description
1 polymer ?
#
loop_
_entity_poly.entity_id
_entity_poly.type
_entity_poly.pdbx_seq_one_letter_code
_entity_poly.pdbx_strand_id
1 'polypeptide(L)'
;MALGPLGVAGVPAVVDTLIAWLSLIALFALPGLVAAVCWTPFLLSARFRALFRTLPPAGRPVPSYVGVALALSVPYLAGVVLTVALVGEAGPGWSEGFLDTALFGGIVVGFVAPAVAAAGLPRLGVDWDPTGYGPSTWALLVAAGLWYAVVAAVPLVALAVGMALPGGY
;
A
#
# COMPACT_ATOMS: atom_id res chain seq x y z
N MET A 1 6.36 45.02 -32.26
CA MET A 1 6.59 44.00 -31.21
C MET A 1 5.30 43.88 -30.42
N ALA A 2 4.35 43.08 -30.92
CA ALA A 2 3.03 42.94 -30.31
C ALA A 2 3.12 41.82 -29.25
N LEU A 3 3.05 42.19 -27.98
CA LEU A 3 2.82 41.24 -26.89
C LEU A 3 1.37 40.75 -27.05
N GLY A 4 1.20 39.50 -27.49
CA GLY A 4 -0.11 38.88 -27.67
C GLY A 4 -0.93 38.79 -26.37
N PRO A 5 -2.22 38.44 -26.44
CA PRO A 5 -3.20 38.49 -25.35
C PRO A 5 -2.99 37.44 -24.25
N LEU A 6 -1.75 36.99 -24.04
CA LEU A 6 -1.34 36.14 -22.91
C LEU A 6 -1.22 36.94 -21.59
N GLY A 7 -1.33 38.26 -21.66
CA GLY A 7 -1.27 39.14 -20.49
C GLY A 7 -2.59 39.15 -19.72
N VAL A 8 -2.54 38.82 -18.43
CA VAL A 8 -3.62 38.91 -17.43
C VAL A 8 -4.64 37.75 -17.42
N ALA A 9 -5.22 37.32 -18.54
CA ALA A 9 -6.21 36.23 -18.53
C ALA A 9 -5.60 34.81 -18.41
N GLY A 10 -4.34 34.64 -18.83
CA GLY A 10 -3.64 33.34 -18.72
C GLY A 10 -3.13 33.02 -17.31
N VAL A 11 -2.92 34.04 -16.47
CA VAL A 11 -2.37 33.87 -15.12
C VAL A 11 -3.34 33.11 -14.20
N PRO A 12 -4.65 33.44 -14.13
CA PRO A 12 -5.63 32.66 -13.38
C PRO A 12 -5.70 31.20 -13.85
N ALA A 13 -5.77 30.95 -15.17
CA ALA A 13 -5.87 29.60 -15.72
C ALA A 13 -4.63 28.73 -15.40
N VAL A 14 -3.43 29.32 -15.43
CA VAL A 14 -2.19 28.64 -15.02
C VAL A 14 -2.19 28.35 -13.52
N VAL A 15 -2.64 29.31 -12.70
CA VAL A 15 -2.76 29.13 -11.25
C VAL A 15 -3.76 28.02 -10.91
N ASP A 16 -4.94 28.01 -11.54
CA ASP A 16 -5.97 26.98 -11.35
C ASP A 16 -5.45 25.60 -11.75
N THR A 17 -4.72 25.51 -12.87
CA THR A 17 -4.09 24.27 -13.33
C THR A 17 -3.02 23.79 -12.33
N LEU A 18 -2.18 24.69 -11.83
CA LEU A 18 -1.17 24.37 -10.82
C LEU A 18 -1.82 23.90 -9.51
N ILE A 19 -2.88 24.57 -9.05
CA ILE A 19 -3.64 24.16 -7.88
C ILE A 19 -4.21 22.76 -8.08
N ALA A 20 -4.82 22.48 -9.24
CA ALA A 20 -5.36 21.15 -9.55
C ALA A 20 -4.28 20.06 -9.49
N TRP A 21 -3.09 20.30 -10.07
CA TRP A 21 -1.97 19.36 -9.99
C TRP A 21 -1.44 19.18 -8.58
N LEU A 22 -1.30 20.28 -7.81
CA LEU A 22 -0.86 20.21 -6.42
C LEU A 22 -1.86 19.47 -5.54
N SER A 23 -3.16 19.68 -5.75
CA SER A 23 -4.24 18.96 -5.09
C SER A 23 -4.22 17.47 -5.44
N LEU A 24 -3.99 17.12 -6.71
CA LEU A 24 -3.86 15.73 -7.14
C LEU A 24 -2.65 15.07 -6.45
N ILE A 25 -1.49 15.72 -6.48
CA ILE A 25 -0.27 15.23 -5.82
C ILE A 25 -0.53 15.06 -4.32
N ALA A 26 -1.13 16.05 -3.66
CA ALA A 26 -1.44 15.98 -2.23
C ALA A 26 -2.40 14.83 -1.91
N LEU A 27 -3.44 14.62 -2.73
CA LEU A 27 -4.42 13.56 -2.57
C LEU A 27 -3.78 12.17 -2.58
N PHE A 28 -2.78 11.93 -3.44
CA PHE A 28 -2.08 10.64 -3.51
C PHE A 28 -0.91 10.54 -2.54
N ALA A 29 -0.16 11.63 -2.34
CA ALA A 29 1.04 11.63 -1.52
C ALA A 29 0.74 11.64 -0.02
N LEU A 30 -0.30 12.37 0.44
CA LEU A 30 -0.60 12.48 1.88
C LEU A 30 -0.97 11.15 2.52
N PRO A 31 -1.87 10.31 1.95
CA PRO A 31 -2.17 9.01 2.53
C PRO A 31 -0.92 8.12 2.59
N GLY A 32 -0.10 8.15 1.54
CA GLY A 32 1.18 7.41 1.50
C GLY A 32 2.18 7.92 2.54
N LEU A 33 2.27 9.23 2.76
CA LEU A 33 3.12 9.85 3.78
C LEU A 33 2.66 9.46 5.19
N VAL A 34 1.35 9.55 5.46
CA VAL A 34 0.77 9.16 6.74
C VAL A 34 1.04 7.67 7.00
N ALA A 35 0.81 6.82 6.00
CA ALA A 35 1.16 5.40 6.09
C ALA A 35 2.65 5.19 6.39
N ALA A 36 3.54 5.88 5.69
CA ALA A 36 4.99 5.78 5.93
C ALA A 36 5.39 6.20 7.35
N VAL A 37 4.81 7.30 7.86
CA VAL A 37 5.03 7.78 9.25
C VAL A 37 4.54 6.73 10.25
N CYS A 38 3.35 6.20 10.05
CA CYS A 38 2.77 5.13 10.87
C CYS A 38 3.62 3.85 10.89
N TRP A 39 4.39 3.60 9.83
CA TRP A 39 5.29 2.45 9.71
C TRP A 39 6.66 2.66 10.34
N THR A 40 7.03 3.90 10.69
CA THR A 40 8.35 4.21 11.28
C THR A 40 8.77 3.31 12.44
N PRO A 41 7.94 2.97 13.45
CA PRO A 41 8.40 2.12 14.55
C PRO A 41 8.86 0.72 14.08
N PHE A 42 8.18 0.13 13.10
CA PHE A 42 8.57 -1.17 12.54
C PHE A 42 9.84 -1.06 11.68
N LEU A 43 9.90 -0.03 10.82
CA LEU A 43 11.05 0.24 9.95
C LEU A 43 12.32 0.59 10.73
N LEU A 44 12.16 1.18 11.91
CA LEU A 44 13.26 1.46 12.83
C LEU A 44 13.73 0.21 13.59
N SER A 45 13.05 -0.93 13.52
CA SER A 45 13.58 -2.16 14.14
C SER A 45 14.86 -2.62 13.42
N ALA A 46 15.84 -3.11 14.18
CA ALA A 46 17.07 -3.66 13.60
C ALA A 46 16.77 -4.88 12.70
N ARG A 47 15.74 -5.66 13.07
CA ARG A 47 15.27 -6.86 12.35
C ARG A 47 14.72 -6.54 10.96
N PHE A 48 13.80 -5.58 10.82
CA PHE A 48 13.34 -5.17 9.49
C PHE A 48 14.48 -4.57 8.65
N ARG A 49 15.35 -3.75 9.26
CA ARG A 49 16.52 -3.23 8.54
C ARG A 49 17.45 -4.34 8.05
N ALA A 50 17.63 -5.43 8.82
CA ALA A 50 18.40 -6.58 8.40
C ALA A 50 17.71 -7.36 7.25
N LEU A 51 16.40 -7.57 7.35
CA LEU A 51 15.59 -8.15 6.26
C LEU A 51 15.76 -7.39 4.94
N PHE A 52 15.55 -6.08 4.93
CA PHE A 52 15.61 -5.31 3.68
C PHE A 52 17.03 -5.19 3.10
N ARG A 53 18.08 -5.34 3.91
CA ARG A 53 19.47 -5.34 3.43
C ARG A 53 19.87 -6.69 2.81
N THR A 54 19.27 -7.78 3.24
CA THR A 54 19.58 -9.13 2.78
C THR A 54 18.74 -9.52 1.56
N LEU A 55 17.57 -8.92 1.38
CA LEU A 55 16.75 -9.12 0.18
C LEU A 55 17.48 -8.65 -1.10
N PRO A 56 17.42 -9.43 -2.19
CA PRO A 56 17.92 -9.00 -3.49
C PRO A 56 17.15 -7.78 -4.03
N PRO A 57 17.82 -6.73 -4.54
CA PRO A 57 19.27 -6.55 -4.64
C PRO A 57 19.93 -6.20 -3.29
N ALA A 58 20.80 -7.09 -2.82
CA ALA A 58 21.39 -7.01 -1.49
C ALA A 58 22.17 -5.70 -1.26
N GLY A 59 22.07 -5.18 -0.04
CA GLY A 59 22.69 -3.91 0.36
C GLY A 59 22.01 -2.66 -0.20
N ARG A 60 20.97 -2.78 -1.03
CA ARG A 60 20.20 -1.66 -1.56
C ARG A 60 18.80 -1.61 -0.93
N PRO A 61 18.61 -0.92 0.21
CA PRO A 61 17.36 -0.97 0.94
C PRO A 61 16.19 -0.34 0.18
N VAL A 62 16.41 0.75 -0.56
CA VAL A 62 15.35 1.46 -1.30
C VAL A 62 14.62 0.55 -2.30
N PRO A 63 15.29 -0.13 -3.26
CA PRO A 63 14.60 -1.04 -4.17
C PRO A 63 13.96 -2.22 -3.45
N SER A 64 14.55 -2.74 -2.38
CA SER A 64 13.93 -3.81 -1.58
C SER A 64 12.64 -3.34 -0.89
N TYR A 65 12.62 -2.12 -0.34
CA TYR A 65 11.41 -1.52 0.23
C TYR A 65 10.31 -1.35 -0.80
N VAL A 66 10.65 -0.78 -1.96
CA VAL A 66 9.69 -0.59 -3.05
C VAL A 66 9.18 -1.93 -3.56
N GLY A 67 10.07 -2.89 -3.80
CA GLY A 67 9.70 -4.23 -4.27
C GLY A 67 8.77 -4.96 -3.32
N VAL A 68 9.06 -4.93 -2.01
CA VAL A 68 8.18 -5.52 -0.99
C VAL A 68 6.85 -4.78 -0.89
N ALA A 69 6.85 -3.44 -0.89
CA ALA A 69 5.61 -2.68 -0.87
C ALA A 69 4.70 -3.00 -2.07
N LEU A 70 5.28 -3.11 -3.26
CA LEU A 70 4.56 -3.52 -4.47
C LEU A 70 4.07 -4.96 -4.36
N ALA A 71 4.91 -5.89 -3.91
CA ALA A 71 4.54 -7.30 -3.74
C ALA A 71 3.38 -7.47 -2.75
N LEU A 72 3.40 -6.75 -1.62
CA LEU A 72 2.31 -6.77 -0.63
C LEU A 72 1.03 -6.08 -1.15
N SER A 73 1.14 -5.22 -2.16
CA SER A 73 -0.03 -4.59 -2.81
C SER A 73 -0.73 -5.51 -3.81
N VAL A 74 -0.04 -6.53 -4.33
CA VAL A 74 -0.58 -7.48 -5.33
C VAL A 74 -1.91 -8.11 -4.92
N PRO A 75 -2.08 -8.71 -3.71
CA PRO A 75 -3.36 -9.33 -3.35
C PRO A 75 -4.52 -8.34 -3.33
N TYR A 76 -4.27 -7.09 -2.91
CA TYR A 76 -5.31 -6.04 -2.91
C TYR A 76 -5.66 -5.59 -4.32
N LEU A 77 -4.65 -5.34 -5.16
CA LEU A 77 -4.87 -4.97 -6.55
C LEU A 77 -5.60 -6.07 -7.31
N ALA A 78 -5.20 -7.34 -7.09
CA ALA A 78 -5.86 -8.49 -7.68
C ALA A 78 -7.33 -8.58 -7.25
N GLY A 79 -7.65 -8.40 -5.97
CA GLY A 79 -9.04 -8.44 -5.50
C GLY A 79 -9.90 -7.30 -6.07
N VAL A 80 -9.36 -6.09 -6.18
CA VAL A 80 -10.05 -4.96 -6.85
C VAL A 80 -10.31 -5.29 -8.32
N VAL A 81 -9.30 -5.76 -9.05
CA VAL A 81 -9.45 -6.13 -10.47
C VAL A 81 -10.47 -7.26 -10.64
N LEU A 82 -10.42 -8.27 -9.78
CA LEU A 82 -11.38 -9.39 -9.80
C LEU A 82 -12.80 -8.91 -9.51
N THR A 83 -12.99 -8.01 -8.55
CA THR A 83 -14.30 -7.43 -8.23
C THR A 83 -14.86 -6.70 -9.44
N VAL A 84 -14.08 -5.81 -10.05
CA VAL A 84 -14.50 -5.04 -11.23
C VAL A 84 -14.75 -5.94 -12.45
N ALA A 85 -13.97 -7.01 -12.62
CA ALA A 85 -14.10 -7.91 -13.77
C ALA A 85 -15.28 -8.90 -13.65
N LEU A 86 -15.63 -9.30 -12.42
CA LEU A 86 -16.63 -10.34 -12.17
C LEU A 86 -17.98 -9.78 -11.74
N VAL A 87 -18.02 -8.56 -11.21
CA VAL A 87 -19.26 -7.90 -10.75
C VAL A 87 -19.61 -6.77 -11.70
N GLY A 88 -20.73 -6.92 -12.40
CA GLY A 88 -21.13 -6.03 -13.50
C GLY A 88 -21.29 -4.57 -13.10
N GLU A 89 -22.37 -4.24 -12.37
CA GLU A 89 -22.65 -2.85 -11.99
C GLU A 89 -22.05 -2.48 -10.65
N ALA A 90 -21.56 -1.24 -10.56
CA ALA A 90 -21.14 -0.64 -9.30
C ALA A 90 -22.34 -0.56 -8.35
N GLY A 91 -22.12 -0.90 -7.09
CA GLY A 91 -23.18 -0.99 -6.08
C GLY A 91 -22.87 -2.04 -5.01
N PRO A 92 -23.88 -2.69 -4.40
CA PRO A 92 -23.68 -3.61 -3.29
C PRO A 92 -22.70 -4.76 -3.57
N GLY A 93 -22.66 -5.28 -4.81
CA GLY A 93 -21.72 -6.34 -5.17
C GLY A 93 -20.25 -5.88 -5.20
N TRP A 94 -19.98 -4.63 -5.59
CA TRP A 94 -18.64 -4.05 -5.48
C TRP A 94 -18.25 -3.81 -4.02
N SER A 95 -19.23 -3.42 -3.19
CA SER A 95 -19.04 -3.26 -1.74
C SER A 95 -18.56 -4.57 -1.10
N GLU A 96 -19.27 -5.67 -1.35
CA GLU A 96 -18.89 -7.00 -0.89
C GLU A 96 -17.50 -7.41 -1.40
N GLY A 97 -17.24 -7.25 -2.70
CA GLY A 97 -15.94 -7.61 -3.29
C GLY A 97 -14.76 -6.82 -2.71
N PHE A 98 -14.93 -5.54 -2.38
CA PHE A 98 -13.88 -4.76 -1.71
C PHE A 98 -13.67 -5.17 -0.26
N LEU A 99 -14.73 -5.56 0.47
CA LEU A 99 -14.62 -6.09 1.83
C LEU A 99 -13.92 -7.45 1.84
N ASP A 100 -14.28 -8.34 0.91
CA ASP A 100 -13.61 -9.63 0.73
C ASP A 100 -12.14 -9.44 0.36
N THR A 101 -11.84 -8.49 -0.54
CA THR A 101 -10.46 -8.12 -0.89
C THR A 101 -9.68 -7.66 0.34
N ALA A 102 -10.27 -6.80 1.17
CA ALA A 102 -9.63 -6.34 2.41
C ALA A 102 -9.37 -7.50 3.38
N LEU A 103 -10.33 -8.42 3.53
CA LEU A 103 -10.21 -9.60 4.39
C LEU A 103 -9.12 -10.57 3.91
N PHE A 104 -9.24 -11.07 2.67
CA PHE A 104 -8.33 -12.08 2.14
C PHE A 104 -6.93 -11.50 1.88
N GLY A 105 -6.85 -10.27 1.37
CA GLY A 105 -5.59 -9.55 1.26
C GLY A 105 -4.92 -9.37 2.63
N GLY A 106 -5.72 -9.05 3.65
CA GLY A 106 -5.26 -8.96 5.04
C GLY A 106 -4.73 -10.28 5.59
N ILE A 107 -5.36 -11.41 5.31
CA ILE A 107 -4.86 -12.74 5.71
C ILE A 107 -3.52 -13.04 5.02
N VAL A 108 -3.41 -12.76 3.72
CA VAL A 108 -2.18 -13.00 2.95
C VAL A 108 -1.04 -12.17 3.54
N VAL A 109 -1.23 -10.87 3.74
CA VAL A 109 -0.15 -10.01 4.25
C VAL A 109 0.09 -10.22 5.76
N GLY A 110 -0.94 -10.50 6.54
CA GLY A 110 -0.86 -10.69 7.99
C GLY A 110 -0.21 -12.01 8.42
N PHE A 111 -0.27 -13.06 7.59
CA PHE A 111 0.20 -14.39 7.96
C PHE A 111 1.08 -15.06 6.92
N VAL A 112 0.70 -15.01 5.63
CA VAL A 112 1.49 -15.68 4.57
C VAL A 112 2.81 -14.96 4.35
N ALA A 113 2.81 -13.63 4.26
CA ALA A 113 4.05 -12.86 4.11
C ALA A 113 5.02 -13.06 5.29
N PRO A 114 4.58 -13.02 6.57
CA PRO A 114 5.40 -13.42 7.71
C PRO A 114 5.97 -14.84 7.61
N ALA A 115 5.16 -15.81 7.15
CA ALA A 115 5.62 -17.18 6.98
C ALA A 115 6.69 -17.30 5.88
N VAL A 116 6.51 -16.59 4.77
CA VAL A 116 7.53 -16.49 3.72
C VAL A 116 8.80 -15.83 4.27
N ALA A 117 8.68 -14.76 5.04
CA ALA A 117 9.84 -14.04 5.58
C ALA A 117 10.62 -14.86 6.64
N ALA A 118 9.92 -15.46 7.60
CA ALA A 118 10.54 -16.18 8.71
C ALA A 118 10.92 -17.63 8.39
N ALA A 119 10.23 -18.26 7.45
CA ALA A 119 10.40 -19.70 7.17
C ALA A 119 10.78 -19.97 5.72
N GLY A 120 10.30 -19.18 4.76
CA GLY A 120 10.63 -19.32 3.34
C GLY A 120 12.04 -18.84 3.00
N LEU A 121 12.32 -17.56 3.27
CA LEU A 121 13.60 -16.90 2.94
C LEU A 121 14.83 -17.64 3.47
N PRO A 122 14.87 -18.13 4.73
CA PRO A 122 16.05 -18.83 5.24
C PRO A 122 16.33 -20.14 4.49
N ARG A 123 15.28 -20.84 4.06
CA ARG A 123 15.40 -22.07 3.25
C ARG A 123 15.87 -21.79 1.82
N LEU A 124 15.72 -20.56 1.36
CA LEU A 124 16.23 -20.07 0.07
C LEU A 124 17.63 -19.45 0.20
N GLY A 125 18.28 -19.58 1.36
CA GLY A 125 19.63 -19.07 1.62
C GLY A 125 19.68 -17.57 1.98
N VAL A 126 18.54 -16.92 2.20
CA VAL A 126 18.45 -15.53 2.66
C VAL A 126 18.25 -15.53 4.18
N ASP A 127 19.36 -15.62 4.91
CA ASP A 127 19.35 -15.52 6.37
C ASP A 127 19.48 -14.05 6.80
N TRP A 128 18.46 -13.55 7.50
CA TRP A 128 18.35 -12.14 7.85
C TRP A 128 18.11 -11.87 9.34
N ASP A 129 17.67 -12.86 10.11
CA ASP A 129 17.42 -12.71 11.54
C ASP A 129 18.55 -13.31 12.38
N PRO A 130 19.46 -12.49 12.93
CA PRO A 130 20.53 -12.97 13.79
C PRO A 130 20.02 -13.52 15.13
N THR A 131 18.73 -13.35 15.45
CA THR A 131 18.12 -13.85 16.69
C THR A 131 17.47 -15.24 16.52
N GLY A 132 17.58 -15.85 15.34
CA GLY A 132 17.20 -17.24 15.12
C GLY A 132 15.70 -17.48 14.92
N TYR A 133 14.94 -16.50 14.43
CA TYR A 133 13.52 -16.65 14.07
C TYR A 133 12.60 -17.07 15.23
N GLY A 134 12.94 -16.67 16.44
CA GLY A 134 12.15 -16.99 17.64
C GLY A 134 10.76 -16.33 17.66
N PRO A 135 9.95 -16.60 18.71
CA PRO A 135 8.57 -16.08 18.82
C PRO A 135 8.47 -14.55 18.69
N SER A 136 9.48 -13.82 19.17
CA SER A 136 9.52 -12.36 19.07
C SER A 136 9.67 -11.86 17.62
N THR A 137 10.34 -12.61 16.74
CA THR A 137 10.47 -12.29 15.31
C THR A 137 9.13 -12.53 14.61
N TRP A 138 8.47 -13.65 14.89
CA TRP A 138 7.13 -13.94 14.38
C TRP A 138 6.11 -12.89 14.83
N ALA A 139 6.09 -12.55 16.12
CA ALA A 139 5.20 -11.52 16.65
C ALA A 139 5.40 -10.18 15.95
N LEU A 140 6.65 -9.78 15.72
CA LEU A 140 7.00 -8.54 15.01
C LEU A 140 6.58 -8.56 13.53
N LEU A 141 6.79 -9.67 12.83
CA LEU A 141 6.38 -9.82 11.43
C LEU A 141 4.86 -9.84 11.27
N VAL A 142 4.15 -10.59 12.11
CA VAL A 142 2.69 -10.66 12.11
C VAL A 142 2.10 -9.31 12.50
N ALA A 143 2.61 -8.65 13.54
CA ALA A 143 2.15 -7.32 13.92
C ALA A 143 2.33 -6.31 12.78
N ALA A 144 3.47 -6.33 12.10
CA ALA A 144 3.72 -5.49 10.93
C ALA A 144 2.79 -5.85 9.76
N GLY A 145 2.61 -7.14 9.45
CA GLY A 145 1.70 -7.60 8.40
C GLY A 145 0.25 -7.21 8.65
N LEU A 146 -0.23 -7.34 9.88
CA LEU A 146 -1.57 -6.89 10.29
C LEU A 146 -1.69 -5.37 10.23
N TRP A 147 -0.65 -4.63 10.66
CA TRP A 147 -0.62 -3.18 10.50
C TRP A 147 -0.70 -2.76 9.03
N TYR A 148 -0.01 -3.47 8.13
CA TYR A 148 -0.12 -3.26 6.69
C TYR A 148 -1.55 -3.44 6.23
N ALA A 149 -2.16 -4.56 6.64
CA ALA A 149 -3.50 -4.93 6.25
C ALA A 149 -4.53 -3.89 6.67
N VAL A 150 -4.42 -3.36 7.89
CA VAL A 150 -5.29 -2.28 8.38
C VAL A 150 -5.16 -1.05 7.49
N VAL A 151 -3.93 -0.59 7.21
CA VAL A 151 -3.70 0.60 6.38
C VAL A 151 -4.22 0.39 4.95
N ALA A 152 -4.01 -0.79 4.37
CA ALA A 152 -4.49 -1.13 3.02
C ALA A 152 -6.02 -1.31 2.95
N ALA A 153 -6.66 -1.73 4.04
CA ALA A 153 -8.10 -1.90 4.12
C ALA A 153 -8.86 -0.57 4.17
N VAL A 154 -8.29 0.50 4.74
CA VAL A 154 -8.95 1.81 4.88
C VAL A 154 -9.59 2.31 3.56
N PRO A 155 -8.86 2.42 2.43
CA PRO A 155 -9.46 2.87 1.18
C PRO A 155 -10.51 1.88 0.64
N LEU A 156 -10.30 0.57 0.79
CA LEU A 156 -11.25 -0.44 0.32
C LEU A 156 -12.56 -0.39 1.11
N VAL A 157 -12.49 -0.25 2.42
CA VAL A 157 -13.65 -0.09 3.29
C VAL A 157 -14.37 1.23 3.00
N ALA A 158 -13.64 2.31 2.78
CA ALA A 158 -14.24 3.60 2.40
C ALA A 158 -15.01 3.50 1.07
N LEU A 159 -14.42 2.85 0.06
CA LEU A 159 -15.09 2.54 -1.21
C LEU A 159 -16.31 1.65 -0.99
N ALA A 160 -16.17 0.59 -0.20
CA ALA A 160 -17.27 -0.33 0.09
C ALA A 160 -18.46 0.37 0.74
N VAL A 161 -18.22 1.22 1.74
CA VAL A 161 -19.26 2.01 2.40
C VAL A 161 -19.92 2.97 1.40
N GLY A 162 -19.14 3.66 0.56
CA GLY A 162 -19.68 4.56 -0.47
C GLY A 162 -20.62 3.83 -1.44
N MET A 163 -20.25 2.62 -1.87
CA MET A 163 -21.05 1.79 -2.77
C MET A 163 -22.29 1.17 -2.10
N ALA A 164 -22.34 1.10 -0.77
CA ALA A 164 -23.46 0.56 -0.01
C ALA A 164 -24.53 1.62 0.32
N LEU A 165 -24.22 2.91 0.20
CA LEU A 165 -25.15 4.01 0.52
C LEU A 165 -26.17 4.25 -0.61
N PRO A 166 -27.36 4.80 -0.30
CA PRO A 166 -28.34 5.19 -1.31
C PRO A 166 -27.75 6.24 -2.24
N GLY A 167 -27.59 5.92 -3.53
CA GLY A 167 -26.88 6.76 -4.51
C GLY A 167 -25.50 6.23 -4.92
N GLY A 168 -25.06 5.08 -4.37
CA GLY A 168 -23.86 4.38 -4.79
C GLY A 168 -24.03 3.73 -6.16
N TYR A 169 -23.93 4.53 -7.22
CA TYR A 169 -23.86 4.15 -8.62
C TYR A 169 -23.06 5.20 -9.40
#